data_AF-A0A1Z5SFN4-F1
#
_entry.id   AF-A0A1Z5SFN4-F1
#
_cell.length_a   1.000
_cell.length_b   1.000
_cell.length_c   1.000
_cell.angle_alpha   90.00
_cell.angle_beta   90.00
_cell.angle_gamma   90.00
#
_symmetry.space_group_name_H-M   'P 1'
#
loop_
_entity.id
_entity.type
_entity.pdbx_description
1 polymer ?
#
loop_
_entity_poly.entity_id
_entity_poly.type
_entity_poly.pdbx_seq_one_letter_code
_entity_poly.pdbx_strand_id
1 'polypeptide(L)'
;MQLNLFKKFICKVYSEGKRLQKHDILGNELTSRKYTHMQLLSKIIAFLYIVFIHSGFSTDFAGYIISFLAIFIGLFSTILISMYDRKDELYTRYARADKVKKETIKKIRNYLVQFTGLTSYSILLSLVLVVLLLLVLLIPNINIDTSKYVLITNLDDLNCTTVYTFLKISALTIHRFLVIDNLLTFFYITIYSTSSYFAFLQTEYNELKFEDD
;
A
#
# COMPACT_ATOMS: atom_id res chain seq x y z
N MET A 1 12.42 12.55 21.67
CA MET A 1 10.96 12.55 21.88
C MET A 1 10.16 12.54 20.56
N GLN A 2 10.50 13.38 19.58
CA GLN A 2 9.81 13.45 18.28
C GLN A 2 9.91 12.18 17.41
N LEU A 3 11.09 11.52 17.36
CA LEU A 3 11.28 10.29 16.56
C LEU A 3 10.41 9.11 17.05
N ASN A 4 10.26 8.96 18.37
CA ASN A 4 9.42 7.92 18.95
C ASN A 4 7.93 8.19 18.68
N LEU A 5 7.50 9.45 18.68
CA LEU A 5 6.15 9.82 18.27
C LEU A 5 5.93 9.51 16.78
N PHE A 6 6.84 9.92 15.91
CA PHE A 6 6.79 9.68 14.47
C PHE A 6 6.71 8.17 14.14
N LYS A 7 7.57 7.36 14.78
CA LYS A 7 7.53 5.90 14.66
C LYS A 7 6.19 5.32 15.12
N LYS A 8 5.63 5.81 16.23
CA LYS A 8 4.31 5.39 16.70
C LYS A 8 3.20 5.74 15.70
N PHE A 9 3.23 6.92 15.10
CA PHE A 9 2.25 7.32 14.08
C PHE A 9 2.33 6.46 12.83
N ILE A 10 3.52 6.27 12.26
CA ILE A 10 3.71 5.40 11.09
C ILE A 10 3.25 3.98 11.41
N CYS A 11 3.64 3.44 12.56
CA CYS A 11 3.27 2.09 12.95
C CYS A 11 1.75 1.95 13.12
N LYS A 12 1.09 2.97 13.67
CA LYS A 12 -0.37 3.01 13.80
C LYS A 12 -1.06 3.03 12.44
N VAL A 13 -0.64 3.89 11.51
CA VAL A 13 -1.20 3.94 10.15
C VAL A 13 -0.99 2.61 9.43
N TYR A 14 0.20 2.01 9.59
CA TYR A 14 0.51 0.71 9.01
C TYR A 14 -0.34 -0.43 9.60
N SER A 15 -0.48 -0.48 10.93
CA SER A 15 -1.27 -1.52 11.60
C SER A 15 -2.76 -1.39 11.30
N GLU A 16 -3.29 -0.17 11.32
CA GLU A 16 -4.68 0.11 10.97
C GLU A 16 -4.95 -0.20 9.51
N GLY A 17 -4.08 0.20 8.58
CA GLY A 17 -4.22 -0.13 7.16
C GLY A 17 -4.28 -1.64 6.92
N LYS A 18 -3.46 -2.43 7.63
CA LYS A 18 -3.52 -3.90 7.56
C LYS A 18 -4.76 -4.50 8.19
N ARG A 19 -5.24 -3.92 9.30
CA ARG A 19 -6.47 -4.36 9.97
C ARG A 19 -7.68 -4.13 9.06
N LEU A 20 -7.76 -2.95 8.46
CA LEU A 20 -8.85 -2.53 7.58
C LEU A 20 -8.93 -3.34 6.27
N GLN A 21 -7.80 -3.91 5.80
CA GLN A 21 -7.80 -4.85 4.67
C GLN A 21 -8.46 -6.20 4.98
N LYS A 22 -8.64 -6.54 6.26
CA LYS A 22 -9.25 -7.81 6.69
C LYS A 22 -10.73 -7.67 7.01
N HIS A 23 -11.26 -6.46 6.96
CA HIS A 23 -12.67 -6.21 7.22
C HIS A 23 -13.35 -5.80 5.92
N ASP A 24 -14.61 -6.13 5.78
CA ASP A 24 -15.47 -5.63 4.72
C ASP A 24 -15.93 -4.21 5.04
N ILE A 25 -16.54 -3.58 4.05
CA ILE A 25 -17.18 -2.26 4.09
C ILE A 25 -18.23 -2.18 5.21
N LEU A 26 -18.85 -3.31 5.54
CA LEU A 26 -19.82 -3.44 6.63
C LEU A 26 -19.17 -3.61 8.02
N GLY A 27 -17.84 -3.78 8.09
CA GLY A 27 -17.10 -4.04 9.31
C GLY A 27 -17.03 -5.52 9.71
N ASN A 28 -17.47 -6.43 8.85
CA ASN A 28 -17.36 -7.87 9.06
C ASN A 28 -15.96 -8.36 8.72
N GLU A 29 -15.38 -9.29 9.47
CA GLU A 29 -14.08 -9.87 9.12
C GLU A 29 -14.20 -10.72 7.84
N LEU A 30 -13.43 -10.36 6.81
CA LEU A 30 -13.26 -11.13 5.58
C LEU A 30 -12.33 -12.32 5.79
N THR A 31 -11.33 -12.20 6.67
CA THR A 31 -10.40 -13.30 6.96
C THR A 31 -9.69 -13.14 8.31
N SER A 32 -9.60 -14.23 9.07
CA SER A 32 -8.82 -14.32 10.31
C SER A 32 -7.31 -14.50 10.06
N ARG A 33 -6.89 -14.76 8.81
CA ARG A 33 -5.49 -15.06 8.46
C ARG A 33 -4.56 -13.86 8.64
N LYS A 34 -3.27 -14.13 8.86
CA LYS A 34 -2.23 -13.09 9.05
C LYS A 34 -2.09 -12.18 7.82
N TYR A 35 -2.19 -12.75 6.62
CA TYR A 35 -2.14 -12.07 5.32
C TYR A 35 -3.43 -12.30 4.54
N THR A 36 -3.86 -11.31 3.75
CA THR A 36 -4.97 -11.48 2.80
C THR A 36 -4.51 -12.29 1.59
N HIS A 37 -5.44 -12.92 0.86
CA HIS A 37 -5.12 -13.68 -0.36
C HIS A 37 -4.31 -12.85 -1.37
N MET A 38 -4.64 -11.57 -1.48
CA MET A 38 -3.98 -10.63 -2.39
C MET A 38 -2.56 -10.26 -1.94
N GLN A 39 -2.33 -10.12 -0.63
CA GLN A 39 -0.97 -9.95 -0.09
C GLN A 39 -0.11 -11.19 -0.30
N LEU A 40 -0.69 -12.39 -0.21
CA LEU A 40 0.04 -13.62 -0.51
C LEU A 40 0.41 -13.70 -2.00
N LEU A 41 -0.53 -13.32 -2.88
CA LEU A 41 -0.30 -13.27 -4.32
C LEU A 41 0.83 -12.27 -4.67
N SER A 42 0.83 -11.08 -4.07
CA SER A 42 1.91 -10.08 -4.21
C SER A 42 3.28 -10.68 -3.91
N LYS A 43 3.40 -11.39 -2.79
CA LYS A 43 4.67 -12.02 -2.38
C LYS A 43 5.12 -13.11 -3.32
N ILE A 44 4.18 -13.92 -3.83
CA ILE A 44 4.47 -14.95 -4.82
C ILE A 44 5.00 -14.31 -6.10
N ILE A 45 4.33 -13.27 -6.62
CA ILE A 45 4.76 -12.58 -7.84
C ILE A 45 6.11 -11.89 -7.62
N ALA A 46 6.33 -11.25 -6.46
CA ALA A 46 7.62 -10.65 -6.11
C ALA A 46 8.74 -11.68 -6.04
N PHE A 47 8.46 -12.87 -5.52
CA PHE A 47 9.40 -13.98 -5.51
C PHE A 47 9.72 -14.48 -6.93
N LEU A 48 8.70 -14.69 -7.77
CA LEU A 48 8.89 -15.09 -9.16
C LEU A 48 9.70 -14.04 -9.94
N TYR A 49 9.44 -12.75 -9.72
CA TYR A 49 10.20 -11.67 -10.33
C TYR A 49 11.70 -11.81 -10.07
N ILE A 50 12.10 -12.09 -8.84
CA ILE A 50 13.51 -12.26 -8.47
C ILE A 50 14.14 -13.49 -9.14
N VAL A 51 13.37 -14.57 -9.28
CA VAL A 51 13.85 -15.82 -9.88
C VAL A 51 14.04 -15.69 -11.39
N PHE A 52 13.17 -14.94 -12.07
CA PHE A 52 13.22 -14.83 -13.54
C PHE A 52 13.99 -13.60 -14.02
N ILE A 53 13.95 -12.49 -13.28
CA ILE A 53 14.54 -11.21 -13.69
C ILE A 53 15.77 -10.92 -12.83
N HIS A 54 16.91 -11.23 -13.44
CA HIS A 54 18.23 -11.10 -12.83
C HIS A 54 18.82 -9.69 -12.99
N SER A 55 18.32 -8.93 -13.97
CA SER A 55 18.64 -7.52 -14.16
C SER A 55 17.93 -6.64 -13.12
N GLY A 56 18.56 -5.51 -12.77
CA GLY A 56 17.96 -4.51 -11.87
C GLY A 56 16.85 -3.69 -12.53
N PHE A 57 16.31 -2.73 -11.78
CA PHE A 57 15.33 -1.78 -12.30
C PHE A 57 16.01 -0.74 -13.18
N SER A 58 15.54 -0.50 -14.39
CA SER A 58 16.07 0.62 -15.18
C SER A 58 15.86 1.95 -14.46
N THR A 59 16.78 2.90 -14.65
CA THR A 59 16.66 4.25 -14.10
C THR A 59 15.38 4.94 -14.59
N ASP A 60 15.01 4.70 -15.84
CA ASP A 60 13.79 5.24 -16.44
C ASP A 60 12.55 4.68 -15.75
N PHE A 61 12.51 3.35 -15.52
CA PHE A 61 11.41 2.73 -14.78
C PHE A 61 11.28 3.32 -13.39
N ALA A 62 12.38 3.46 -12.65
CA ALA A 62 12.37 4.06 -11.33
C ALA A 62 11.85 5.51 -11.36
N GLY A 63 12.30 6.33 -12.32
CA GLY A 63 11.85 7.71 -12.51
C GLY A 63 10.36 7.81 -12.83
N TYR A 64 9.84 6.95 -13.72
CA TYR A 64 8.43 6.92 -14.07
C TYR A 64 7.55 6.51 -12.89
N ILE A 65 7.94 5.47 -12.14
CA ILE A 65 7.17 5.01 -10.97
C ILE A 65 7.20 6.06 -9.85
N ILE A 66 8.33 6.72 -9.59
CA ILE A 66 8.39 7.82 -8.61
C ILE A 66 7.42 8.94 -8.99
N SER A 67 7.42 9.34 -10.26
CA SER A 67 6.53 10.41 -10.76
C SER A 67 5.06 10.02 -10.62
N PHE A 68 4.72 8.78 -10.99
CA PHE A 68 3.39 8.22 -10.83
C PHE A 68 2.93 8.20 -9.36
N LEU A 69 3.79 7.72 -8.45
CA LEU A 69 3.50 7.68 -7.01
C LEU A 69 3.30 9.09 -6.42
N ALA A 70 4.09 10.07 -6.85
CA ALA A 70 3.95 11.46 -6.41
C ALA A 70 2.59 12.06 -6.80
N ILE A 71 2.12 11.80 -8.03
CA ILE A 71 0.79 12.21 -8.48
C ILE A 71 -0.29 11.54 -7.61
N PHE A 72 -0.15 10.24 -7.34
CA PHE A 72 -1.09 9.50 -6.50
C PHE A 72 -1.15 10.01 -5.05
N ILE A 73 0.00 10.38 -4.47
CA ILE A 73 0.06 11.00 -3.15
C ILE A 73 -0.78 12.28 -3.13
N GLY A 74 -0.62 13.14 -4.14
CA GLY A 74 -1.42 14.36 -4.28
C GLY A 74 -2.92 14.08 -4.40
N LEU A 75 -3.30 13.20 -5.33
CA LEU A 75 -4.70 12.83 -5.57
C LEU A 75 -5.37 12.27 -4.32
N PHE A 76 -4.74 11.29 -3.66
CA PHE A 76 -5.27 10.69 -2.45
C PHE A 76 -5.33 11.67 -1.28
N SER A 77 -4.39 12.61 -1.18
CA SER A 77 -4.44 13.66 -0.15
C SER A 77 -5.64 14.59 -0.37
N THR A 78 -5.90 15.00 -1.61
CA THR A 78 -7.08 15.84 -1.96
C THR A 78 -8.39 15.11 -1.62
N ILE A 79 -8.49 13.83 -1.98
CA ILE A 79 -9.67 13.01 -1.67
C ILE A 79 -9.87 12.89 -0.16
N LEU A 80 -8.79 12.67 0.61
CA LEU A 80 -8.87 12.59 2.07
C LEU A 80 -9.37 13.89 2.70
N ILE A 81 -8.89 15.05 2.23
CA ILE A 81 -9.35 16.35 2.71
C ILE A 81 -10.84 16.53 2.40
N SER A 82 -11.27 16.25 1.17
CA SER A 82 -12.68 16.35 0.78
C SER A 82 -13.58 15.45 1.62
N MET A 83 -13.16 14.21 1.91
CA MET A 83 -13.91 13.30 2.78
C MET A 83 -13.94 13.78 4.24
N TYR A 84 -12.86 14.41 4.71
CA TYR A 84 -12.82 15.01 6.04
C TYR A 84 -13.80 16.18 6.16
N ASP A 85 -13.90 17.04 5.15
CA ASP A 85 -14.83 18.17 5.16
C ASP A 85 -16.30 17.71 5.17
N ARG A 86 -16.61 16.57 4.53
CA ARG A 86 -17.95 15.96 4.55
C ARG A 86 -18.35 15.34 5.90
N LYS A 87 -17.45 15.25 6.89
CA LYS A 87 -17.74 14.61 8.19
C LYS A 87 -18.87 15.31 8.94
N ASP A 88 -18.89 16.65 8.95
CA ASP A 88 -19.82 17.42 9.79
C ASP A 88 -21.24 17.36 9.23
N GLU A 89 -21.35 17.26 7.90
CA GLU A 89 -22.60 16.98 7.21
C GLU A 89 -23.18 15.62 7.61
N LEU A 90 -22.33 14.58 7.66
CA LEU A 90 -22.73 13.23 8.08
C LEU A 90 -23.16 13.16 9.54
N TYR A 91 -22.46 13.86 10.44
CA TYR A 91 -22.86 13.95 11.84
C TYR A 91 -24.23 14.59 12.00
N THR A 92 -24.50 15.65 11.24
CA THR A 92 -25.79 16.34 11.25
C THR A 92 -26.91 15.44 10.72
N ARG A 93 -26.67 14.69 9.63
CA ARG A 93 -27.61 13.70 9.10
C ARG A 93 -27.90 12.58 10.11
N TYR A 94 -26.90 12.09 10.84
CA TYR A 94 -27.07 11.07 11.87
C TYR A 94 -27.93 11.54 13.05
N ALA A 95 -27.71 12.78 13.52
CA ALA A 95 -28.43 13.34 14.65
C ALA A 95 -29.94 13.49 14.38
N ARG A 96 -30.32 13.72 13.11
CA ARG A 96 -31.72 13.88 12.66
C ARG A 96 -32.38 12.59 12.18
N ALA A 97 -31.65 11.48 12.11
CA ALA A 97 -32.12 10.25 11.50
C ALA A 97 -32.98 9.38 12.44
N ASP A 98 -34.04 8.81 11.89
CA ASP A 98 -34.92 7.86 12.57
C ASP A 98 -34.25 6.48 12.77
N LYS A 99 -34.81 5.60 13.62
CA LYS A 99 -34.16 4.31 14.00
C LYS A 99 -33.73 3.45 12.80
N VAL A 100 -34.51 3.41 11.71
CA VAL A 100 -34.20 2.64 10.49
C VAL A 100 -33.07 3.28 9.67
N LYS A 101 -33.01 4.62 9.59
CA LYS A 101 -31.95 5.36 8.87
C LYS A 101 -30.60 5.34 9.60
N LYS A 102 -30.58 5.05 10.91
CA LYS A 102 -29.34 4.94 11.69
C LYS A 102 -28.43 3.78 11.27
N GLU A 103 -28.98 2.67 10.80
CA GLU A 103 -28.16 1.54 10.32
C GLU A 103 -27.43 1.87 9.03
N THR A 104 -28.12 2.51 8.07
CA THR A 104 -27.51 3.03 6.84
C THR A 104 -26.37 3.99 7.13
N ILE A 105 -26.59 4.95 8.03
CA ILE A 105 -25.55 5.93 8.37
C ILE A 105 -24.37 5.26 9.10
N LYS A 106 -24.61 4.20 9.89
CA LYS A 106 -23.52 3.40 10.48
C LYS A 106 -22.69 2.70 9.42
N LYS A 107 -23.32 2.16 8.36
CA LYS A 107 -22.61 1.57 7.21
C LYS A 107 -21.76 2.62 6.48
N ILE A 108 -22.32 3.80 6.23
CA ILE A 108 -21.59 4.93 5.61
C ILE A 108 -20.38 5.34 6.46
N ARG A 109 -20.54 5.44 7.78
CA ARG A 109 -19.44 5.76 8.69
C ARG A 109 -18.33 4.69 8.63
N ASN A 110 -18.70 3.42 8.70
CA ASN A 110 -17.72 2.32 8.62
C ASN A 110 -16.97 2.34 7.29
N TYR A 111 -17.69 2.55 6.19
CA TYR A 111 -17.12 2.73 4.86
C TYR A 111 -16.10 3.88 4.83
N LEU A 112 -16.47 5.06 5.33
CA LEU A 112 -15.58 6.23 5.31
C LEU A 112 -14.32 6.02 6.15
N VAL A 113 -14.45 5.40 7.33
CA VAL A 113 -13.29 5.04 8.17
C VAL A 113 -12.37 4.06 7.42
N GLN A 114 -12.94 3.06 6.75
CA GLN A 114 -12.16 2.10 5.99
C GLN A 114 -11.46 2.76 4.80
N PHE A 115 -12.21 3.50 3.98
CA PHE A 115 -11.69 4.18 2.80
C PHE A 115 -10.59 5.18 3.15
N THR A 116 -10.83 6.05 4.15
CA THR A 116 -9.83 7.04 4.58
C THR A 116 -8.60 6.37 5.20
N GLY A 117 -8.78 5.30 5.98
CA GLY A 117 -7.68 4.54 6.56
C GLY A 117 -6.82 3.83 5.50
N LEU A 118 -7.44 3.18 4.51
CA LEU A 118 -6.74 2.50 3.42
C LEU A 118 -6.05 3.49 2.49
N THR A 119 -6.69 4.61 2.18
CA THR A 119 -6.11 5.69 1.37
C THR A 119 -4.89 6.30 2.08
N SER A 120 -4.99 6.56 3.39
CA SER A 120 -3.86 7.05 4.20
C SER A 120 -2.70 6.04 4.22
N TYR A 121 -3.01 4.74 4.31
CA TYR A 121 -2.02 3.69 4.24
C TYR A 121 -1.35 3.62 2.87
N SER A 122 -2.09 3.78 1.77
CA SER A 122 -1.55 3.85 0.41
C SER A 122 -0.61 5.04 0.21
N ILE A 123 -0.93 6.21 0.78
CA ILE A 123 -0.04 7.39 0.77
C ILE A 123 1.28 7.05 1.48
N LEU A 124 1.22 6.49 2.68
CA LEU A 124 2.41 6.09 3.44
C LEU A 124 3.26 5.07 2.65
N LEU A 125 2.62 4.08 2.05
CA LEU A 125 3.28 3.06 1.23
C LEU A 125 3.96 3.68 0.00
N SER A 126 3.31 4.64 -0.64
CA SER A 126 3.87 5.39 -1.77
C SER A 126 5.12 6.17 -1.38
N LEU A 127 5.10 6.84 -0.22
CA LEU A 127 6.28 7.55 0.29
C LEU A 127 7.46 6.60 0.54
N VAL A 128 7.19 5.42 1.11
CA VAL A 128 8.22 4.39 1.31
C VAL A 128 8.78 3.90 -0.04
N LEU A 129 7.90 3.63 -1.01
CA LEU A 129 8.29 3.23 -2.36
C LEU A 129 9.15 4.27 -3.07
N VAL A 130 8.78 5.56 -2.96
CA VAL A 130 9.57 6.67 -3.51
C VAL A 130 10.97 6.65 -2.92
N VAL A 131 11.12 6.51 -1.60
CA VAL A 131 12.44 6.44 -0.97
C VAL A 131 13.23 5.21 -1.45
N LEU A 132 12.60 4.04 -1.55
CA LEU A 132 13.26 2.83 -2.03
C LEU A 132 13.72 2.95 -3.49
N LEU A 133 12.94 3.59 -4.36
CA LEU A 133 13.27 3.82 -5.75
C LEU A 133 14.30 4.94 -5.95
N LEU A 134 14.31 5.97 -5.10
CA LEU A 134 15.35 7.00 -5.09
C LEU A 134 16.73 6.40 -4.83
N LEU A 135 16.83 5.35 -3.99
CA LEU A 135 18.09 4.63 -3.79
C LEU A 135 18.60 4.00 -5.09
N VAL A 136 17.72 3.51 -5.96
CA VAL A 136 18.09 2.96 -7.29
C VAL A 136 18.72 4.05 -8.16
N LEU A 137 18.18 5.27 -8.12
CA LEU A 137 18.70 6.40 -8.90
C LEU A 137 20.02 6.95 -8.34
N LEU A 138 20.16 6.99 -7.02
CA LEU A 138 21.34 7.57 -6.35
C LEU A 138 22.55 6.63 -6.32
N ILE A 139 22.34 5.31 -6.38
CA ILE A 139 23.41 4.32 -6.25
C ILE A 139 23.54 3.57 -7.59
N PRO A 140 24.49 3.95 -8.46
CA PRO A 140 24.68 3.33 -9.78
C PRO A 140 24.89 1.82 -9.72
N ASN A 141 25.46 1.35 -8.60
CA ASN A 141 25.82 -0.05 -8.36
C ASN A 141 24.67 -0.93 -7.84
N ILE A 142 23.42 -0.44 -7.81
CA ILE A 142 22.24 -1.24 -7.44
C ILE A 142 21.72 -2.07 -8.64
N ASN A 143 22.03 -1.69 -9.88
CA ASN A 143 21.52 -2.41 -11.06
C ASN A 143 22.42 -3.54 -11.57
N ILE A 144 23.18 -4.17 -10.68
CA ILE A 144 24.06 -5.27 -11.04
C ILE A 144 23.22 -6.50 -11.42
N ASP A 145 23.58 -7.15 -12.52
CA ASP A 145 23.01 -8.41 -12.94
C ASP A 145 23.43 -9.54 -11.99
N THR A 146 22.46 -10.13 -11.29
CA THR A 146 22.71 -11.16 -10.28
C THR A 146 23.04 -12.52 -10.89
N SER A 147 22.74 -12.75 -12.19
CA SER A 147 23.03 -14.02 -12.88
C SER A 147 24.53 -14.31 -13.04
N LYS A 148 25.37 -13.27 -12.93
CA LYS A 148 26.83 -13.35 -13.09
C LYS A 148 27.55 -13.90 -11.86
N TYR A 149 26.84 -14.13 -10.76
CA TYR A 149 27.41 -14.59 -9.51
C TYR A 149 26.96 -16.02 -9.22
N VAL A 150 27.93 -16.87 -8.90
CA VAL A 150 27.70 -18.28 -8.55
C VAL A 150 28.01 -18.46 -7.07
N LEU A 151 27.26 -19.34 -6.40
CA LEU A 151 27.53 -19.69 -5.02
C LEU A 151 28.86 -20.44 -4.93
N ILE A 152 29.69 -20.06 -3.95
CA ILE A 152 30.98 -20.71 -3.75
C ILE A 152 30.78 -22.20 -3.43
N THR A 153 31.53 -23.08 -4.09
CA THR A 153 31.52 -24.52 -3.84
C THR A 153 32.65 -25.00 -2.93
N ASN A 154 33.77 -24.27 -2.85
CA ASN A 154 34.93 -24.62 -2.04
C ASN A 154 35.14 -23.64 -0.87
N LEU A 155 35.47 -24.16 0.31
CA LEU A 155 35.70 -23.33 1.50
C LEU A 155 36.99 -22.48 1.42
N ASP A 156 37.92 -22.82 0.53
CA ASP A 156 39.20 -22.11 0.35
C ASP A 156 39.03 -20.77 -0.38
N ASP A 157 37.93 -20.58 -1.10
CA ASP A 157 37.59 -19.33 -1.81
C ASP A 157 36.90 -18.30 -0.90
N LEU A 158 36.77 -18.62 0.40
CA LEU A 158 36.04 -17.85 1.40
C LEU A 158 36.91 -16.71 1.93
N ASN A 159 36.98 -15.65 1.15
CA ASN A 159 37.72 -14.43 1.47
C ASN A 159 36.79 -13.30 1.94
N CYS A 160 37.35 -12.27 2.59
CA CYS A 160 36.61 -11.07 3.01
C CYS A 160 35.90 -10.39 1.83
N THR A 161 36.49 -10.43 0.64
CA THR A 161 35.90 -9.92 -0.61
C THR A 161 34.67 -10.70 -1.04
N THR A 162 34.69 -12.03 -0.89
CA THR A 162 33.57 -12.89 -1.24
C THR A 162 32.41 -12.72 -0.26
N VAL A 163 32.69 -12.58 1.04
CA VAL A 163 31.69 -12.24 2.06
C VAL A 163 31.05 -10.88 1.78
N TYR A 164 31.84 -9.85 1.46
CA TYR A 164 31.31 -8.53 1.09
C TYR A 164 30.41 -8.59 -0.15
N THR A 165 30.82 -9.36 -1.17
CA THR A 165 30.03 -9.57 -2.40
C THR A 165 28.71 -10.28 -2.11
N PHE A 166 28.73 -11.32 -1.27
CA PHE A 166 27.53 -12.02 -0.84
C PHE A 166 26.56 -11.10 -0.09
N LEU A 167 27.05 -10.28 0.84
CA LEU A 167 26.22 -9.32 1.57
C LEU A 167 25.61 -8.28 0.63
N LYS A 168 26.39 -7.77 -0.34
CA LYS A 168 25.92 -6.80 -1.33
C LYS A 168 24.80 -7.37 -2.21
N ILE A 169 24.98 -8.59 -2.73
CA ILE A 169 23.96 -9.28 -3.56
C ILE A 169 22.72 -9.58 -2.72
N SER A 170 22.90 -10.06 -1.49
CA SER A 170 21.78 -10.34 -0.59
C SER A 170 20.96 -9.10 -0.29
N ALA A 171 21.62 -7.98 0.04
CA ALA A 171 20.95 -6.69 0.26
C ALA A 171 20.21 -6.21 -1.00
N LEU A 172 20.80 -6.41 -2.17
CA LEU A 172 20.20 -6.05 -3.46
C LEU A 172 18.95 -6.88 -3.76
N THR A 173 19.00 -8.19 -3.55
CA THR A 173 17.86 -9.09 -3.74
C THR A 173 16.71 -8.74 -2.79
N ILE A 174 17.02 -8.44 -1.53
CA ILE A 174 16.02 -7.99 -0.54
C ILE A 174 15.41 -6.67 -0.98
N HIS A 175 16.21 -5.70 -1.43
CA HIS A 175 15.70 -4.43 -1.94
C HIS A 175 14.73 -4.63 -3.12
N ARG A 176 15.10 -5.45 -4.11
CA ARG A 176 14.23 -5.76 -5.27
C ARG A 176 12.92 -6.41 -4.85
N PHE A 177 12.97 -7.38 -3.93
CA PHE A 177 11.79 -8.00 -3.35
C PHE A 177 10.85 -6.97 -2.74
N LEU A 178 11.41 -6.09 -1.89
CA LEU A 178 10.65 -5.08 -1.19
C LEU A 178 10.00 -4.09 -2.16
N VAL A 179 10.71 -3.64 -3.20
CA VAL A 179 10.14 -2.73 -4.19
C VAL A 179 8.94 -3.36 -4.89
N ILE A 180 9.07 -4.57 -5.43
CA ILE A 180 7.96 -5.22 -6.16
C ILE A 180 6.80 -5.56 -5.23
N ASP A 181 7.05 -6.14 -4.05
CA ASP A 181 5.98 -6.52 -3.11
C ASP A 181 5.20 -5.28 -2.64
N ASN A 182 5.89 -4.19 -2.31
CA ASN A 182 5.22 -2.96 -1.92
C ASN A 182 4.48 -2.30 -3.10
N LEU A 183 5.03 -2.35 -4.32
CA LEU A 183 4.39 -1.79 -5.50
C LEU A 183 3.09 -2.52 -5.86
N LEU A 184 3.12 -3.85 -5.87
CA LEU A 184 1.92 -4.67 -6.10
C LEU A 184 0.88 -4.47 -4.99
N THR A 185 1.33 -4.43 -3.73
CA THR A 185 0.46 -4.13 -2.59
C THR A 185 -0.20 -2.76 -2.74
N PHE A 186 0.56 -1.73 -3.18
CA PHE A 186 0.03 -0.39 -3.43
C PHE A 186 -1.07 -0.40 -4.51
N PHE A 187 -0.82 -1.04 -5.65
CA PHE A 187 -1.81 -1.14 -6.72
C PHE A 187 -3.08 -1.85 -6.26
N TYR A 188 -2.93 -2.96 -5.53
CA TYR A 188 -4.06 -3.72 -5.02
C TYR A 188 -4.95 -2.86 -4.08
N ILE A 189 -4.34 -2.18 -3.11
CA ILE A 189 -5.09 -1.36 -2.15
C ILE A 189 -5.74 -0.18 -2.85
N THR A 190 -5.09 0.39 -3.86
CA THR A 190 -5.64 1.47 -4.69
C THR A 190 -6.88 1.03 -5.45
N ILE A 191 -6.84 -0.16 -6.08
CA ILE A 191 -8.00 -0.74 -6.77
C ILE A 191 -9.12 -0.98 -5.76
N TYR A 192 -8.82 -1.63 -4.63
CA TYR A 192 -9.82 -1.91 -3.59
C TYR A 192 -10.46 -0.62 -3.04
N SER A 193 -9.66 0.40 -2.74
CA SER A 193 -10.15 1.68 -2.23
C SER A 193 -11.05 2.37 -3.25
N THR A 194 -10.64 2.40 -4.52
CA THR A 194 -11.43 2.99 -5.61
C THR A 194 -12.73 2.23 -5.85
N SER A 195 -12.70 0.90 -5.86
CA SER A 195 -13.91 0.07 -5.98
C SER A 195 -14.86 0.26 -4.81
N SER A 196 -14.33 0.35 -3.59
CA SER A 196 -15.14 0.62 -2.39
C SER A 196 -15.80 2.00 -2.49
N TYR A 197 -15.09 3.01 -3.00
CA TYR A 197 -15.64 4.35 -3.24
C TYR A 197 -16.73 4.37 -4.29
N PHE A 198 -16.55 3.64 -5.38
CA PHE A 198 -17.58 3.48 -6.38
C PHE A 198 -18.85 2.83 -5.80
N ALA A 199 -18.71 1.76 -5.00
CA ALA A 199 -19.85 1.10 -4.35
C ALA A 199 -20.59 2.03 -3.36
N PHE A 200 -19.85 2.86 -2.64
CA PHE A 200 -20.43 3.89 -1.77
C PHE A 200 -21.24 4.91 -2.57
N LEU A 201 -20.65 5.49 -3.63
CA LEU A 201 -21.36 6.44 -4.49
C LEU A 201 -22.60 5.83 -5.11
N GLN A 202 -22.54 4.57 -5.55
CA GLN A 202 -23.70 3.87 -6.09
C GLN A 202 -24.84 3.74 -5.06
N THR A 203 -24.50 3.49 -3.80
CA THR A 203 -25.49 3.45 -2.70
C THR A 203 -26.12 4.83 -2.49
N GLU A 204 -25.31 5.89 -2.45
CA GLU A 204 -25.78 7.27 -2.29
C GLU A 204 -26.69 7.70 -3.45
N TYR A 205 -26.32 7.38 -4.71
CA TYR A 205 -27.15 7.66 -5.89
C TYR A 205 -28.46 6.88 -5.91
N ASN A 206 -28.45 5.62 -5.45
CA ASN A 206 -29.66 4.82 -5.40
C ASN A 206 -30.62 5.34 -4.33
N GLU A 207 -30.13 5.84 -3.20
CA GLU A 207 -30.97 6.45 -2.16
C GLU A 207 -31.65 7.74 -2.63
N LEU A 208 -30.94 8.56 -3.43
CA LEU A 208 -31.50 9.79 -4.01
C LEU A 208 -32.62 9.54 -5.03
N LYS A 209 -32.60 8.41 -5.75
CA LYS A 209 -33.66 8.05 -6.71
C LYS A 209 -35.02 7.74 -6.08
N PHE A 210 -35.09 7.51 -4.77
CA PHE A 210 -36.36 7.24 -4.08
C PHE A 210 -37.02 8.49 -3.49
N GLU A 211 -36.45 9.69 -3.66
CA GLU A 211 -37.06 10.96 -3.20
C GLU A 211 -37.89 11.69 -4.29
N ASP A 212 -37.93 11.17 -5.52
CA ASP A 212 -38.63 11.78 -6.67
C ASP A 212 -40.03 11.16 -6.98
N ASP A 213 -40.59 10.32 -6.09
CA ASP A 213 -41.98 9.78 -6.22
C ASP A 213 -42.98 10.44 -5.25
#